data_AF-A0A7S0KYY0-F1
#
_entry.id   AF-A0A7S0KYY0-F1
#
_cell.length_a   1.000
_cell.length_b   1.000
_cell.length_c   1.000
_cell.angle_alpha   90.00
_cell.angle_beta   90.00
_cell.angle_gamma   90.00
#
_symmetry.space_group_name_H-M   'P 1'
#
loop_
_entity.id
_entity.type
_entity.pdbx_description
1 polymer ?
#
loop_
_entity_poly.entity_id
_entity_poly.type
_entity_poly.pdbx_seq_one_letter_code
_entity_poly.pdbx_strand_id
1 'polypeptide(L)'
;RPRADGTFRILDVPPGMHFLDTFALGYTFPPITLKLLTNGKLQAEYAEDPDELPATNPLRLRPVSTAEYFEARAAASPMAMLKNPMVLMVLMTVLMAWGMPKMIENMDPEELKMMQERMGSQPTMQVDPQ
;
A
#
# COMPACT_ATOMS: atom_id res chain seq x y z
N ARG A 1 -34.01 -7.41 3.96
CA ARG A 1 -33.27 -6.26 4.55
C ARG A 1 -32.99 -6.55 6.01
N PRO A 2 -31.80 -6.22 6.54
CA PRO A 2 -31.50 -6.34 7.96
C PRO A 2 -32.39 -5.41 8.79
N ARG A 3 -32.66 -5.81 10.03
CA ARG A 3 -33.31 -4.99 11.05
C ARG A 3 -32.29 -4.01 11.66
N ALA A 4 -32.77 -3.02 12.41
CA ALA A 4 -31.92 -2.04 13.08
C ALA A 4 -30.94 -2.66 14.09
N ASP A 5 -31.26 -3.85 14.61
CA ASP A 5 -30.41 -4.64 15.51
C ASP A 5 -29.34 -5.47 14.76
N GLY A 6 -29.22 -5.32 13.43
CA GLY A 6 -28.30 -6.08 12.59
C GLY A 6 -28.75 -7.50 12.29
N THR A 7 -29.89 -7.95 12.82
CA THR A 7 -30.42 -9.29 12.54
C THR A 7 -31.12 -9.33 11.18
N PHE A 8 -31.03 -10.46 10.51
CA PHE A 8 -31.75 -10.69 9.25
C PHE A 8 -32.36 -12.07 9.24
N ARG A 9 -33.37 -12.25 8.39
CA ARG A 9 -34.02 -13.54 8.14
C ARG A 9 -34.25 -13.67 6.64
N ILE A 10 -33.96 -14.85 6.11
CA ILE A 10 -34.29 -15.25 4.75
C ILE A 10 -35.29 -16.40 4.91
N LEU A 11 -36.46 -16.24 4.32
CA LEU A 11 -37.54 -17.22 4.39
C LEU A 11 -37.56 -18.05 3.10
N ASP A 12 -38.16 -19.24 3.17
CA ASP A 12 -38.45 -20.10 2.01
C ASP A 12 -37.21 -20.51 1.19
N VAL A 13 -36.08 -20.72 1.88
CA VAL A 13 -34.85 -21.23 1.25
C VAL A 13 -34.97 -22.74 1.05
N PRO A 14 -34.93 -23.25 -0.20
CA PRO A 14 -35.03 -24.69 -0.46
C PRO A 14 -33.79 -25.43 0.03
N PRO A 15 -33.89 -26.74 0.36
CA PRO A 15 -32.72 -27.56 0.65
C PRO A 15 -31.75 -27.58 -0.53
N GLY A 16 -30.45 -27.44 -0.26
CA GLY A 16 -29.44 -27.32 -1.29
C GLY A 16 -28.22 -26.51 -0.85
N MET A 17 -27.32 -26.26 -1.80
CA MET A 17 -26.17 -25.40 -1.62
C MET A 17 -26.52 -23.98 -2.07
N HIS A 18 -26.27 -23.01 -1.20
CA HIS A 18 -26.54 -21.59 -1.43
C HIS A 18 -25.29 -20.79 -1.14
N PHE A 19 -25.11 -19.70 -1.88
CA PHE A 19 -24.01 -18.78 -1.68
C PHE A 19 -24.55 -17.51 -1.01
N LEU A 20 -23.95 -17.13 0.13
CA LEU A 20 -24.31 -15.92 0.85
C LEU A 20 -23.23 -14.87 0.63
N ASP A 21 -23.59 -13.82 -0.11
CA ASP A 21 -22.80 -12.62 -0.28
C ASP A 21 -23.43 -11.46 0.50
N THR A 22 -22.61 -10.70 1.22
CA THR A 22 -23.05 -9.63 2.11
C THR A 22 -22.43 -8.31 1.70
N PHE A 23 -23.27 -7.40 1.22
CA PHE A 23 -22.85 -6.06 0.86
C PHE A 23 -23.16 -5.05 1.97
N ALA A 24 -22.12 -4.52 2.60
CA ALA A 24 -22.22 -3.42 3.55
C ALA A 24 -21.13 -2.39 3.28
N LEU A 25 -21.51 -1.11 3.18
CA LEU A 25 -20.55 -0.05 2.91
C LEU A 25 -19.54 0.07 4.07
N GLY A 26 -18.24 0.09 3.76
CA GLY A 26 -17.18 0.19 4.77
C GLY A 26 -16.73 -1.13 5.37
N TYR A 27 -17.37 -2.25 5.02
CA TYR A 27 -17.04 -3.56 5.58
C TYR A 27 -16.89 -4.60 4.49
N THR A 28 -15.85 -5.41 4.61
CA THR A 28 -15.64 -6.59 3.78
C THR A 28 -16.03 -7.82 4.58
N PHE A 29 -16.96 -8.61 4.04
CA PHE A 29 -17.37 -9.88 4.62
C PHE A 29 -16.80 -11.03 3.77
N PRO A 30 -16.33 -12.11 4.40
CA PRO A 30 -15.87 -13.28 3.67
C PRO A 30 -17.08 -13.97 3.03
N PRO A 31 -16.94 -14.51 1.82
CA PRO A 31 -17.98 -15.29 1.17
C PRO A 31 -18.27 -16.58 1.95
N ILE A 32 -19.56 -16.89 2.15
CA ILE A 32 -19.99 -18.08 2.90
C ILE A 32 -20.83 -18.99 2.01
N THR A 33 -20.46 -20.28 1.99
CA THR A 33 -21.27 -21.32 1.38
C THR A 33 -22.17 -21.94 2.45
N LEU A 34 -23.48 -21.95 2.19
CA LEU A 34 -24.50 -22.51 3.06
C LEU A 34 -25.02 -23.82 2.46
N LYS A 35 -24.93 -24.91 3.20
CA LYS A 35 -25.53 -26.20 2.84
C LYS A 35 -26.73 -26.46 3.74
N LEU A 36 -27.93 -26.34 3.17
CA LEU A 36 -29.18 -26.68 3.84
C LEU A 36 -29.49 -28.15 3.55
N LEU A 37 -29.42 -28.98 4.59
CA LEU A 37 -29.79 -30.38 4.50
C LEU A 37 -31.32 -30.52 4.49
N THR A 38 -31.81 -31.60 3.91
CA THR A 38 -33.25 -31.95 3.88
C THR A 38 -33.85 -32.17 5.27
N ASN A 39 -33.01 -32.38 6.30
CA ASN A 39 -33.41 -32.49 7.70
C ASN A 39 -33.53 -31.13 8.42
N GLY A 40 -33.34 -30.00 7.72
CA GLY A 40 -33.40 -28.66 8.28
C GLY A 40 -32.13 -28.21 9.01
N LYS A 41 -31.05 -29.01 9.01
CA LYS A 41 -29.75 -28.57 9.53
C LYS A 41 -29.06 -27.63 8.54
N LEU A 42 -28.56 -26.52 9.07
CA LEU A 42 -27.73 -25.58 8.35
C LEU A 42 -26.25 -25.88 8.65
N GLN A 43 -25.49 -26.18 7.61
CA GLN A 43 -24.03 -26.16 7.63
C GLN A 43 -23.57 -24.91 6.88
N ALA A 44 -22.57 -24.24 7.41
CA ALA A 44 -21.95 -23.08 6.79
C ALA A 44 -20.44 -23.31 6.78
N GLU A 45 -19.79 -22.80 5.75
CA GLU A 45 -18.36 -22.96 5.50
C GLU A 45 -17.85 -21.67 4.85
N TYR A 46 -16.73 -21.12 5.32
CA TYR A 46 -16.10 -20.01 4.64
C TYR A 46 -15.47 -20.50 3.34
N ALA A 47 -15.62 -19.76 2.25
CA ALA A 47 -15.01 -20.19 0.98
C ALA A 47 -13.47 -20.05 0.98
N GLU A 48 -12.93 -19.21 1.87
CA GLU A 48 -11.49 -18.96 2.02
C GLU A 48 -10.79 -20.00 2.89
N ASP A 49 -11.46 -20.48 3.95
CA ASP A 49 -10.96 -21.51 4.87
C ASP A 49 -12.06 -22.54 5.20
N PRO A 50 -12.07 -23.68 4.50
CA PRO A 50 -13.00 -24.79 4.75
C PRO A 50 -13.00 -25.34 6.18
N ASP A 51 -11.88 -25.21 6.89
CA ASP A 51 -11.72 -25.79 8.23
C ASP A 51 -12.31 -24.87 9.32
N GLU A 52 -12.49 -23.58 9.02
CA GLU A 52 -13.18 -22.64 9.89
C GLU A 52 -14.69 -22.68 9.63
N LEU A 53 -15.44 -23.29 10.56
CA LEU A 53 -16.90 -23.39 10.48
C LEU A 53 -17.56 -22.20 11.21
N PRO A 54 -18.25 -21.28 10.50
CA PRO A 54 -19.03 -20.24 11.15
C PRO A 54 -20.11 -20.86 12.04
N ALA A 55 -20.35 -20.24 13.20
CA ALA A 55 -21.46 -20.63 14.06
C ALA A 55 -22.77 -20.50 13.27
N THR A 56 -23.55 -21.58 13.14
CA THR A 56 -24.78 -21.62 12.33
C THR A 56 -26.07 -21.41 13.14
N ASN A 57 -25.99 -21.36 14.46
CA ASN A 57 -27.15 -21.18 15.33
C ASN A 57 -26.91 -20.14 16.44
N PRO A 58 -27.15 -18.84 16.19
CA PRO A 58 -27.52 -18.23 14.89
C PRO A 58 -26.29 -18.04 13.98
N LEU A 59 -26.51 -18.01 12.65
CA LEU A 59 -25.49 -17.64 11.68
C LEU A 59 -24.95 -16.24 11.99
N ARG A 60 -23.66 -16.13 12.32
CA ARG A 60 -23.01 -14.84 12.61
C ARG A 60 -22.00 -14.49 11.53
N LEU A 61 -22.26 -13.38 10.84
CA LEU A 61 -21.33 -12.80 9.86
C LEU A 61 -20.38 -11.85 10.60
N ARG A 62 -19.08 -12.06 10.44
CA ARG A 62 -18.06 -11.15 10.97
C ARG A 62 -17.33 -10.48 9.80
N PRO A 63 -17.16 -9.15 9.80
CA PRO A 63 -16.33 -8.50 8.80
C PRO A 63 -14.87 -8.89 9.04
N VAL A 64 -14.16 -9.21 7.96
CA VAL A 64 -12.71 -9.53 7.99
C VAL A 64 -11.86 -8.27 7.95
N SER A 65 -12.37 -7.20 7.34
CA SER A 65 -11.71 -5.90 7.30
C SER A 65 -12.69 -4.76 7.14
N THR A 66 -12.26 -3.56 7.52
CA THR A 66 -12.91 -2.32 7.08
C THR A 66 -12.40 -2.01 5.68
N ALA A 67 -13.31 -1.71 4.76
CA ALA A 67 -12.92 -1.34 3.41
C ALA A 67 -12.22 0.03 3.43
N GLU A 68 -10.90 0.02 3.26
CA GLU A 68 -10.08 1.22 3.09
C GLU A 68 -10.27 1.75 1.66
N TYR A 69 -11.35 2.51 1.44
CA TYR A 69 -11.63 3.07 0.12
C TYR A 69 -10.69 4.21 -0.30
N PHE A 70 -9.84 4.68 0.62
CA PHE A 70 -8.91 5.78 0.39
C PHE A 70 -7.51 5.33 0.77
N GLU A 71 -6.58 5.40 -0.17
CA GLU A 71 -5.17 5.35 0.16
C GLU A 71 -4.82 6.56 1.03
N ALA A 72 -4.15 6.32 2.16
CA ALA A 72 -3.60 7.40 2.95
C ALA A 72 -2.68 8.23 2.06
N ARG A 73 -3.02 9.50 1.83
CA ARG A 73 -2.16 10.41 1.06
C ARG A 73 -0.78 10.33 1.68
N ALA A 74 0.24 10.09 0.86
CA ALA A 74 1.63 10.11 1.31
C ALA A 74 1.88 11.45 1.99
N ALA A 75 1.80 11.46 3.33
CA ALA A 75 2.04 12.65 4.10
C ALA A 75 3.48 13.01 3.85
N ALA A 76 3.71 14.20 3.28
CA ALA A 76 5.04 14.69 3.01
C ALA A 76 5.73 14.92 4.36
N SER A 77 6.35 13.86 4.90
CA SER A 77 7.08 13.92 6.14
C SER A 77 8.48 14.45 5.87
N PRO A 78 9.07 15.25 6.79
CA PRO A 78 10.45 15.74 6.63
C PRO A 78 11.45 14.60 6.40
N MET A 79 11.22 13.44 7.03
CA MET A 79 12.03 12.24 6.85
C MET A 79 11.86 11.61 5.46
N ALA A 80 10.64 11.61 4.90
CA ALA A 80 10.41 11.15 3.53
C ALA A 80 11.00 12.10 2.49
N MET A 81 11.00 13.41 2.75
CA MET A 81 11.69 14.39 1.91
C MET A 81 13.21 14.19 1.93
N LEU A 82 13.81 13.95 3.10
CA LEU A 82 15.25 13.67 3.17
C LEU A 82 15.63 12.38 2.44
N LYS A 83 14.75 11.38 2.39
CA LYS A 83 14.95 10.14 1.60
C LYS A 83 14.68 10.31 0.10
N ASN A 84 14.23 11.49 -0.34
CA ASN A 84 13.98 11.73 -1.76
C ASN A 84 15.31 11.97 -2.48
N PRO A 85 15.66 11.17 -3.51
CA PRO A 85 16.92 11.33 -4.24
C PRO A 85 17.10 12.72 -4.84
N MET A 86 16.01 13.39 -5.26
CA MET A 86 16.09 14.75 -5.79
C MET A 86 16.52 15.75 -4.70
N VAL A 87 16.00 15.61 -3.49
CA VAL A 87 16.33 16.51 -2.36
C VAL A 87 17.79 16.30 -1.93
N LEU A 88 18.27 15.06 -1.89
CA LEU A 88 19.65 14.75 -1.55
C LEU A 88 20.64 15.32 -2.58
N MET A 89 20.32 15.22 -3.87
CA MET A 89 21.16 15.79 -4.94
C MET A 89 21.24 17.31 -4.80
N VAL A 90 20.11 18.00 -4.60
CA VAL A 90 20.10 19.45 -4.40
C VAL A 90 20.91 19.83 -3.15
N LEU A 91 20.69 19.15 -2.02
CA LEU A 91 21.45 19.42 -0.78
C LEU A 91 22.95 19.24 -0.99
N MET A 92 23.36 18.15 -1.65
CA MET A 92 24.76 17.86 -1.92
C MET A 92 25.39 18.92 -2.83
N THR A 93 24.70 19.36 -3.89
CA THR A 93 25.21 20.41 -4.78
C THR A 93 25.39 21.75 -4.05
N VAL A 94 24.45 22.14 -3.17
CA VAL A 94 24.55 23.36 -2.36
C VAL A 94 25.75 23.28 -1.41
N LEU A 95 25.95 22.14 -0.75
CA LEU A 95 27.11 21.91 0.12
C LEU A 95 28.43 21.98 -0.64
N MET A 96 28.49 21.40 -1.85
CA MET A 96 29.68 21.49 -2.70
C MET A 96 29.93 22.91 -3.18
N ALA A 97 28.91 23.63 -3.65
CA ALA A 97 29.05 25.01 -4.11
C ALA A 97 29.56 25.94 -3.00
N TRP A 98 29.17 25.68 -1.75
CA TRP A 98 29.66 26.41 -0.58
C TRP A 98 31.05 25.94 -0.11
N GLY A 99 31.35 24.65 -0.21
CA GLY A 99 32.61 24.06 0.26
C GLY A 99 33.79 24.18 -0.72
N MET A 100 33.53 24.10 -2.03
CA MET A 100 34.53 24.23 -3.09
C MET A 100 35.42 25.47 -2.96
N PRO A 101 34.89 26.70 -2.76
CA PRO A 101 35.76 27.88 -2.62
C PRO A 101 36.71 27.76 -1.42
N LYS A 102 36.25 27.16 -0.30
CA LYS A 102 37.10 26.94 0.89
C LYS A 102 38.19 25.89 0.68
N MET A 103 37.96 24.90 -0.17
CA MET A 103 38.98 23.91 -0.54
C MET A 103 40.02 24.53 -1.47
N ILE A 104 39.59 25.33 -2.45
CA ILE A 104 40.47 25.98 -3.43
C ILE A 104 41.34 27.06 -2.78
N GLU A 105 40.79 27.83 -1.83
CA GLU A 105 41.53 28.85 -1.07
C GLU A 105 42.72 28.29 -0.27
N ASN A 106 42.66 27.01 0.14
CA ASN A 106 43.68 26.35 0.97
C ASN A 106 44.51 25.29 0.22
N MET A 107 44.33 25.15 -1.09
CA MET A 107 45.08 24.19 -1.92
C MET A 107 46.33 24.83 -2.53
N ASP A 108 47.40 24.05 -2.62
CA ASP A 108 48.63 24.49 -3.29
C ASP A 108 48.43 24.70 -4.80
N PRO A 109 49.12 25.68 -5.42
CA PRO A 109 48.92 26.07 -6.82
C PRO A 109 49.23 24.97 -7.84
N GLU A 110 50.00 23.94 -7.45
CA GLU A 110 50.26 22.76 -8.30
C GLU A 110 49.06 21.81 -8.34
N GLU A 111 48.36 21.63 -7.22
CA GLU A 111 47.18 20.77 -7.16
C GLU A 111 45.98 21.41 -7.83
N LEU A 112 45.86 22.75 -7.75
CA LEU A 112 44.85 23.51 -8.50
C LEU A 112 45.05 23.41 -10.02
N LYS A 113 46.30 23.44 -10.50
CA LYS A 113 46.61 23.24 -11.92
C LYS A 113 46.21 21.84 -12.37
N MET A 114 46.54 20.81 -11.61
CA MET A 114 46.13 19.43 -11.91
C MET A 114 44.60 19.26 -11.91
N MET A 115 43.87 19.93 -11.02
CA MET A 115 42.40 19.92 -11.04
C MET A 115 41.81 20.68 -12.23
N GLN A 116 42.38 21.84 -12.58
CA GLN A 116 41.96 22.61 -13.75
C GLN A 116 42.22 21.87 -15.06
N GLU A 117 43.36 21.19 -15.18
CA GLU A 117 43.68 20.33 -16.33
C GLU A 117 42.68 19.18 -16.43
N ARG A 118 42.23 18.59 -15.32
CA ARG A 118 41.22 17.52 -15.28
C ARG A 118 39.78 18.01 -15.51
N MET A 119 39.41 19.21 -15.05
CA MET A 119 38.09 19.80 -15.31
C MET A 119 37.96 20.31 -16.74
N GLY A 120 39.03 20.91 -17.28
CA GLY A 120 39.09 21.34 -18.69
C GLY A 120 39.13 20.17 -19.68
N SER A 121 39.45 18.96 -19.21
CA SER A 121 39.44 17.73 -20.01
C SER A 121 38.26 16.80 -19.71
N GLN A 122 37.27 17.22 -18.92
CA GLN A 122 35.99 16.51 -18.88
C GLN A 122 35.33 16.65 -20.26
N PRO A 123 35.07 15.56 -21.00
CA PRO A 123 34.29 15.65 -22.21
C PRO A 123 32.90 16.11 -21.77
N THR A 124 32.52 17.33 -22.16
CA THR A 124 31.12 17.75 -22.17
C THR A 124 30.31 16.60 -22.73
N MET A 125 29.41 16.02 -21.92
CA MET A 125 28.47 15.00 -22.39
C MET A 125 27.80 15.54 -23.65
N GLN A 126 28.27 15.08 -24.81
CA GLN A 126 27.59 15.25 -26.08
C GLN A 126 26.31 14.44 -25.96
N VAL A 127 25.21 15.14 -25.70
CA VAL A 127 23.86 14.58 -25.83
C VAL A 127 23.60 14.52 -27.33
N ASP A 128 23.86 13.36 -27.94
CA ASP A 128 23.47 13.07 -29.32
C ASP A 128 21.94 13.21 -29.43
N PRO A 129 21.42 14.04 -30.36
CA PRO A 129 20.01 14.07 -30.67
C PRO A 129 19.66 12.87 -31.56
N GLN A 130 18.81 11.96 -31.05
CA GLN A 130 18.00 11.03 -31.83
C GLN A 130 16.55 11.51 -31.77
#